data_AF-A0A3M1MQK2-F1
#
_entry.id   AF-A0A3M1MQK2-F1
#
_cell.length_a   1.000
_cell.length_b   1.000
_cell.length_c   1.000
_cell.angle_alpha   90.00
_cell.angle_beta   90.00
_cell.angle_gamma   90.00
#
_symmetry.space_group_name_H-M   'P 1'
#
loop_
_entity.id
_entity.type
_entity.pdbx_description
1 polymer ?
#
loop_
_entity_poly.entity_id
_entity_poly.type
_entity_poly.pdbx_seq_one_letter_code
_entity_poly.pdbx_strand_id
1 'polypeptide(L)' 'MAIYKISYVVTGKPHPGAIVNAEEKPQIGDRITLGNEEFEVVEVLDLMPARGNFHFLHVTCKP' A
#
# COMPACT_ATOMS: atom_id res chain seq x y z
N MET A 1 14.17 -1.08 -12.74
CA MET A 1 13.49 -1.72 -11.59
C MET A 1 12.26 -0.90 -11.28
N ALA A 2 11.10 -1.53 -11.08
CA ALA A 2 9.85 -0.81 -10.81
C ALA A 2 9.86 -0.22 -9.40
N ILE A 3 9.25 0.95 -9.22
CA ILE A 3 9.05 1.59 -7.91
C ILE A 3 7.55 1.83 -7.74
N TYR A 4 6.98 1.22 -6.72
CA TYR A 4 5.58 1.38 -6.34
C TYR A 4 5.46 2.46 -5.28
N LYS A 5 4.83 3.58 -5.62
CA LYS A 5 4.38 4.59 -4.66
C LYS A 5 3.04 4.18 -4.10
N ILE A 6 3.02 3.72 -2.86
CA ILE A 6 1.85 3.09 -2.25
C ILE A 6 1.28 4.00 -1.18
N SER A 7 0.01 4.35 -1.31
CA SER A 7 -0.78 5.01 -0.27
C SER A 7 -1.56 3.96 0.50
N TYR A 8 -1.05 3.55 1.67
CA TYR A 8 -1.73 2.65 2.58
C TYR A 8 -2.79 3.40 3.41
N VAL A 9 -3.97 2.81 3.50
CA VAL A 9 -5.09 3.29 4.33
C VAL A 9 -5.60 2.14 5.18
N VAL A 10 -5.58 2.30 6.51
CA VAL A 10 -6.12 1.30 7.43
C VAL A 10 -7.57 1.63 7.77
N THR A 11 -8.46 0.68 7.48
CA THR A 11 -9.88 0.78 7.83
C THR A 11 -10.12 0.68 9.34
N GLY A 12 -11.17 1.36 9.83
CA GLY A 12 -11.58 1.26 11.24
C GLY A 12 -10.68 2.00 12.25
N LYS A 13 -9.63 2.69 11.79
CA LYS A 13 -8.77 3.53 12.63
C LYS A 13 -8.68 4.93 12.01
N PRO A 14 -8.78 6.03 12.80
CA PRO A 14 -8.82 7.38 12.25
C PRO A 14 -7.50 7.86 11.63
N HIS A 15 -6.35 7.33 12.04
CA HIS A 15 -5.02 7.85 11.68
C HIS A 15 -3.88 6.87 11.31
N PRO A 16 -4.04 5.58 10.93
CA PRO A 16 -2.95 4.82 10.35
C PRO A 16 -3.08 4.82 8.83
N GLY A 17 -2.33 5.70 8.19
CA GLY A 17 -2.05 5.65 6.78
C GLY A 17 -0.59 6.04 6.55
N ALA A 18 0.03 5.51 5.50
CA ALA A 18 1.40 5.83 5.18
C ALA A 18 1.59 5.85 3.66
N ILE A 19 2.48 6.73 3.19
CA ILE A 19 2.96 6.68 1.82
C ILE A 19 4.35 6.08 1.82
N VAL A 20 4.53 4.95 1.14
CA VAL A 20 5.77 4.19 1.12
C VAL A 20 6.19 3.91 -0.32
N ASN A 21 7.50 3.91 -0.59
CA ASN A 21 8.03 3.37 -1.84
C ASN A 21 8.39 1.90 -1.62
N ALA A 22 7.92 1.00 -2.48
CA ALA A 22 8.30 -0.41 -2.48
C ALA A 22 8.84 -0.83 -3.85
N GLU A 23 9.69 -1.85 -3.86
CA GLU A 23 10.22 -2.45 -5.09
C GLU A 23 9.31 -3.54 -5.64
N GLU A 24 8.39 -4.05 -4.80
CA GLU A 24 7.43 -5.09 -5.14
C GLU A 24 5.99 -4.57 -4.96
N LYS A 25 5.08 -5.05 -5.81
CA LYS A 25 3.65 -4.73 -5.71
C LYS A 25 3.04 -5.58 -4.59
N PRO A 26 2.39 -4.96 -3.58
CA PRO A 26 1.69 -5.71 -2.55
C PRO A 26 0.53 -6.49 -3.16
N GLN A 27 0.20 -7.61 -2.53
CA GLN A 27 -0.88 -8.51 -2.90
C GLN A 27 -1.94 -8.54 -1.80
N ILE A 28 -3.17 -8.88 -2.19
CA ILE A 28 -4.25 -9.12 -1.22
C ILE A 28 -3.86 -10.34 -0.37
N GLY A 29 -3.97 -10.20 0.95
CA GLY A 29 -3.55 -11.18 1.94
C GLY A 29 -2.14 -10.96 2.50
N ASP A 30 -1.34 -10.06 1.91
CA ASP A 30 -0.03 -9.70 2.47
C ASP A 30 -0.17 -9.05 3.85
N ARG A 31 0.80 -9.30 4.71
CA ARG A 31 0.96 -8.63 6.01
C ARG A 31 2.04 -7.59 5.91
N ILE A 32 1.69 -6.35 6.22
CA ILE A 32 2.61 -5.20 6.18
C ILE A 32 2.77 -4.61 7.58
N THR A 33 3.95 -4.07 7.86
CA THR A 33 4.20 -3.30 9.08
C THR A 33 4.11 -1.81 8.78
N LEU A 34 3.20 -1.11 9.44
CA LEU A 34 3.14 0.36 9.43
C LEU A 34 3.45 0.87 10.84
N GLY A 35 4.61 1.49 11.00
CA GLY A 35 5.12 1.86 12.34
C GLY A 35 5.45 0.61 13.15
N ASN A 36 4.73 0.39 14.25
CA ASN A 36 4.93 -0.74 15.15
C ASN A 36 3.76 -1.75 15.10
N GLU A 37 2.86 -1.62 14.13
CA GLU A 37 1.65 -2.44 14.00
C GLU A 37 1.66 -3.19 12.66
N GLU A 38 1.11 -4.40 12.67
CA GLU A 38 0.92 -5.24 11.49
C GLU A 38 -0.52 -5.10 10.97
N PHE A 39 -0.69 -5.09 9.66
CA PHE A 39 -1.99 -4.97 8.99
C PHE A 39 -2.06 -5.92 7.79
N GLU A 40 -3.25 -6.45 7.50
CA GLU A 40 -3.50 -7.30 6.34
C GLU A 40 -4.02 -6.45 5.17
N VAL A 41 -3.41 -6.62 3.99
CA VAL A 41 -3.85 -5.99 2.74
C VAL A 41 -5.13 -6.66 2.26
N VAL A 42 -6.19 -5.86 2.06
CA VAL A 42 -7.49 -6.35 1.59
C VAL A 42 -7.85 -5.87 0.19
N GLU A 43 -7.18 -4.82 -0.29
CA GLU A 43 -7.43 -4.24 -1.61
C GLU A 43 -6.15 -3.57 -2.15
N VAL A 44 -5.90 -3.72 -3.44
CA VAL A 44 -4.81 -3.04 -4.15
C VAL A 44 -5.36 -2.45 -5.44
N LEU A 45 -5.33 -1.12 -5.55
CA LEU A 45 -5.87 -0.37 -6.68
C LEU A 45 -4.78 0.46 -7.35
N ASP A 46 -4.66 0.38 -8.67
CA ASP A 46 -3.83 1.29 -9.45
C ASP A 46 -4.54 2.66 -9.58
N LEU A 47 -3.95 3.71 -9.00
CA LEU A 47 -4.54 5.06 -8.96
C LEU A 47 -4.46 5.78 -10.31
N MET A 48 -3.41 5.50 -11.07
CA MET A 48 -3.19 6.06 -12.41
C MET A 48 -2.22 5.17 -13.20
N PRO A 49 -2.18 5.30 -14.54
CA PRO A 49 -1.18 4.61 -15.35
C PRO A 49 0.25 4.91 -14.88
N ALA A 50 1.11 3.90 -14.99
CA ALA A 50 2.52 4.03 -14.64
C ALA A 50 3.22 5.12 -15.48
N ARG A 51 4.18 5.80 -14.86
CA ARG A 51 5.03 6.81 -15.53
C ARG A 51 6.48 6.33 -15.52
N GLY A 52 6.91 5.75 -16.64
CA GLY A 52 8.20 5.06 -16.70
C GLY A 52 8.21 3.87 -15.74
N ASN A 53 9.15 3.87 -14.79
CA ASN A 53 9.27 2.81 -13.77
C ASN A 53 8.42 3.07 -12.51
N PHE A 54 7.69 4.18 -12.44
CA PHE A 54 6.89 4.53 -11.26
C PHE A 54 5.44 4.09 -11.41
N HIS A 55 4.97 3.31 -10.46
CA HIS A 55 3.59 2.84 -10.32
C HIS A 55 2.95 3.52 -9.11
N PHE A 56 1.66 3.83 -9.18
CA PHE A 56 0.96 4.58 -8.13
C PHE A 56 -0.22 3.73 -7.64
N LEU A 57 -0.13 3.28 -6.39
CA LEU A 57 -1.08 2.34 -5.79
C LEU A 57 -1.80 2.96 -4.60
N HIS A 58 -3.08 2.65 -4.47
CA HIS A 58 -3.84 2.78 -3.23
C HIS A 58 -4.02 1.37 -2.66
N VAL A 59 -3.74 1.22 -1.37
CA VAL A 59 -3.83 -0.07 -0.70
C VAL A 59 -4.66 0.09 0.56
N THR A 60 -5.74 -0.67 0.63
CA THR A 60 -6.61 -0.71 1.81
C THR A 60 -6.17 -1.88 2.69
N CYS A 61 -6.04 -1.62 3.98
CA CYS A 61 -5.67 -2.61 4.98
C CYS A 61 -6.70 -2.70 6.10
N LYS A 62 -6.68 -3.83 6.81
CA LYS A 62 -7.40 -4.02 8.07
C LYS A 62 -6.41 -4.39 9.20
N PRO A 63 -6.74 -4.08 10.46
CA PRO A 63 -6.01 -4.59 11.63
C PRO A 63 -5.98 -6.12 11.68
#